data_AF-A0A645CT38-F1
#
_entry.id   AF-A0A645CT38-F1
#
_cell.length_a   1.000
_cell.length_b   1.000
_cell.length_c   1.000
_cell.angle_alpha   90.00
_cell.angle_beta   90.00
_cell.angle_gamma   90.00
#
_symmetry.space_group_name_H-M   'P 1'
#
loop_
_entity.id
_entity.type
_entity.pdbx_description
1 polymer ?
#
loop_
_entity_poly.entity_id
_entity_poly.type
_entity_poly.pdbx_seq_one_letter_code
_entity_poly.pdbx_strand_id
1 'polypeptide(L)'
;MIATNILNIGVSGSTIEERIAQAIGFHFNFLKQNLQLAQFVLNEISSNPVRLQSLVDRLRQHIGPVFLQVEAELKKEIEKGTIRPISTPDLLITIVSLNVTPFLVKPILQRALNIPDGDFVEMLEQRQKEVIETVLSRLRI
;
A
#
# COMPACT_ATOMS: atom_id res chain seq x y z
N MET A 1 -10.68 9.12 8.85
CA MET A 1 -9.64 8.70 9.82
C MET A 1 -8.47 7.94 9.18
N ILE A 2 -8.66 7.04 8.20
CA ILE A 2 -7.52 6.38 7.50
C ILE A 2 -6.75 7.34 6.60
N ALA A 3 -7.46 8.12 5.78
CA ALA A 3 -6.85 9.22 5.03
C ALA A 3 -6.13 10.16 6.00
N THR A 4 -6.73 10.46 7.16
CA THR A 4 -6.15 11.33 8.19
C THR A 4 -4.89 10.77 8.84
N ASN A 5 -4.69 9.45 8.93
CA ASN A 5 -3.45 8.84 9.44
C ASN A 5 -2.38 8.64 8.36
N ILE A 6 -2.78 8.49 7.09
CA ILE A 6 -1.86 8.63 5.94
C ILE A 6 -1.48 10.12 5.74
N LEU A 7 -2.34 11.05 6.13
CA LEU A 7 -2.12 12.50 6.09
C LEU A 7 -1.37 13.03 7.32
N ASN A 8 -1.52 12.40 8.50
CA ASN A 8 -0.72 12.62 9.71
C ASN A 8 0.56 11.77 9.69
N ILE A 9 1.19 11.65 8.52
CA ILE A 9 2.63 11.37 8.47
C ILE A 9 3.33 12.63 8.99
N GLY A 10 3.27 12.84 10.29
CA GLY A 10 3.98 13.87 11.02
C GLY A 10 4.96 13.18 11.96
N VAL A 11 6.25 13.49 11.82
CA VAL A 11 7.03 14.28 12.78
C VAL A 11 8.26 14.78 12.02
N SER A 12 8.57 16.07 12.13
CA SER A 12 9.82 16.68 11.70
C SER A 12 11.01 15.80 12.13
N GLY A 13 11.67 15.12 11.18
CA GLY A 13 12.88 14.31 11.44
C GLY A 13 12.90 12.91 10.82
N SER A 14 11.77 12.33 10.39
CA SER A 14 11.79 11.00 9.75
C SER A 14 12.29 11.03 8.30
N THR A 15 12.86 9.92 7.81
CA THR A 15 13.30 9.76 6.42
C THR A 15 12.12 9.39 5.50
N ILE A 16 12.29 9.55 4.19
CA ILE A 16 11.28 9.10 3.21
C ILE A 16 11.04 7.58 3.31
N GLU A 17 12.09 6.80 3.58
CA GLU A 17 12.00 5.34 3.75
C GLU A 17 11.12 4.97 4.94
N GLU A 18 11.30 5.63 6.09
CA GLU A 18 10.49 5.40 7.29
C GLU A 18 9.01 5.71 7.03
N ARG A 19 8.73 6.82 6.34
CA ARG A 19 7.36 7.20 5.97
C ARG A 19 6.71 6.17 5.04
N ILE A 20 7.46 5.69 4.05
CA ILE A 20 6.98 4.65 3.13
C ILE A 20 6.71 3.34 3.89
N ALA A 21 7.61 2.93 4.78
CA ALA A 21 7.43 1.74 5.61
C ALA A 21 6.17 1.85 6.50
N GLN A 22 5.95 3.02 7.12
CA GLN A 22 4.74 3.29 7.91
C GLN A 22 3.48 3.24 7.05
N ALA A 23 3.48 3.85 5.87
CA ALA A 23 2.35 3.83 4.95
C ALA A 23 2.00 2.40 4.49
N ILE A 24 3.01 1.60 4.15
CA ILE A 24 2.86 0.17 3.84
C ILE A 24 2.23 -0.55 5.04
N GLY A 25 2.77 -0.33 6.24
CA GLY A 25 2.31 -0.96 7.47
C GLY A 25 0.85 -0.65 7.78
N PHE A 26 0.46 0.63 7.74
CA PHE A 26 -0.91 1.07 7.99
C PHE A 26 -1.89 0.51 6.96
N HIS A 27 -1.56 0.58 5.67
CA HIS A 27 -2.42 0.04 4.62
C HIS A 27 -2.58 -1.48 4.74
N PHE A 28 -1.49 -2.21 5.03
CA PHE A 28 -1.53 -3.66 5.20
C PHE A 28 -2.38 -4.07 6.42
N ASN A 29 -2.20 -3.38 7.56
CA ASN A 29 -2.98 -3.65 8.76
C ASN A 29 -4.47 -3.35 8.57
N PHE A 30 -4.80 -2.29 7.82
CA PHE A 30 -6.17 -1.98 7.46
C PHE A 30 -6.81 -3.12 6.63
N LEU A 31 -6.10 -3.67 5.65
CA LEU A 31 -6.57 -4.82 4.87
C LEU A 31 -6.68 -6.10 5.73
N LYS A 32 -5.72 -6.34 6.64
CA LYS A 32 -5.75 -7.47 7.59
C LYS A 32 -6.99 -7.43 8.49
N GLN A 33 -7.41 -6.24 8.93
CA GLN A 33 -8.63 -6.02 9.72
C GLN A 33 -9.92 -6.12 8.89
N ASN A 34 -9.83 -5.99 7.55
CA ASN A 34 -10.96 -5.93 6.64
C ASN A 34 -10.76 -6.88 5.45
N LEU A 35 -10.58 -8.18 5.72
CA LEU A 35 -10.14 -9.18 4.74
C LEU A 35 -11.01 -9.23 3.45
N GLN A 36 -12.32 -9.03 3.58
CA GLN A 36 -13.26 -9.06 2.45
C GLN A 36 -13.25 -7.77 1.64
N LEU A 37 -12.70 -6.67 2.15
CA LEU A 37 -12.78 -5.35 1.52
C LEU A 37 -12.09 -5.33 0.16
N ALA A 38 -10.90 -5.93 0.05
CA ALA A 38 -10.17 -5.98 -1.21
C ALA A 38 -10.98 -6.70 -2.30
N GLN A 39 -11.56 -7.85 -1.96
CA GLN A 39 -12.39 -8.64 -2.88
C GLN A 39 -13.69 -7.91 -3.22
N PHE A 40 -14.34 -7.31 -2.22
CA PHE A 40 -15.56 -6.53 -2.41
C PHE A 40 -15.33 -5.36 -3.36
N VAL A 41 -14.29 -4.55 -3.16
CA VAL A 41 -13.96 -3.40 -4.02
C VAL A 41 -13.68 -3.87 -5.44
N LEU A 42 -12.91 -4.95 -5.62
CA LEU A 42 -12.62 -5.49 -6.94
C LEU A 42 -13.90 -5.93 -7.66
N ASN A 43 -14.75 -6.71 -6.99
CA ASN A 43 -16.02 -7.17 -7.54
C ASN A 43 -16.93 -6.00 -7.92
N GLU A 44 -17.05 -5.02 -7.03
CA GLU A 44 -17.93 -3.86 -7.23
C GLU A 44 -17.50 -3.02 -8.44
N ILE A 45 -16.19 -2.76 -8.57
CA ILE A 45 -15.62 -2.03 -9.70
C ILE A 45 -15.86 -2.80 -11.01
N SER A 46 -15.67 -4.12 -11.01
CA SER A 46 -15.86 -4.95 -12.20
C SER A 46 -17.33 -5.09 -12.62
N SER A 47 -18.27 -5.05 -11.67
CA SER A 47 -19.69 -5.25 -11.94
C SER A 47 -20.51 -3.98 -12.18
N ASN A 48 -20.03 -2.81 -11.74
CA ASN A 48 -20.80 -1.56 -11.80
C ASN A 48 -19.93 -0.33 -12.13
N PRO A 49 -19.92 0.13 -13.40
CA PRO A 49 -19.15 1.29 -13.83
C PRO A 49 -19.49 2.60 -13.08
N VAL A 50 -20.75 2.77 -12.65
CA VAL A 50 -21.19 3.96 -11.91
C VAL A 50 -20.60 4.00 -10.49
N ARG A 51 -20.49 2.84 -9.84
CA ARG A 51 -19.85 2.73 -8.52
C ARG A 51 -18.34 2.94 -8.61
N LEU A 52 -17.68 2.50 -9.69
CA LEU A 52 -16.29 2.82 -9.98
C LEU A 52 -16.08 4.34 -10.05
N GLN A 53 -16.89 5.06 -10.83
CA GLN A 53 -16.75 6.52 -10.94
C GLN A 53 -16.91 7.20 -9.58
N SER A 54 -17.92 6.79 -8.81
CA SER A 54 -18.16 7.31 -7.45
C SER A 54 -16.98 7.05 -6.50
N LEU A 55 -16.34 5.89 -6.61
CA LEU A 55 -15.15 5.55 -5.83
C LEU A 55 -13.95 6.42 -6.27
N VAL A 56 -13.72 6.56 -7.58
CA VAL A 56 -12.65 7.39 -8.14
C VAL A 56 -12.78 8.85 -7.68
N ASP A 57 -13.98 9.41 -7.69
CA ASP A 57 -14.21 10.79 -7.28
C ASP A 57 -13.89 11.00 -5.79
N ARG A 58 -14.33 10.06 -4.93
CA ARG A 58 -13.99 10.08 -3.50
C ARG A 58 -12.49 9.91 -3.26
N LEU A 59 -11.85 9.01 -3.99
CA LEU A 59 -10.40 8.80 -3.91
C LEU A 59 -9.65 10.06 -4.33
N ARG A 60 -10.03 10.70 -5.45
CA ARG A 60 -9.40 11.95 -5.92
C ARG A 60 -9.47 13.07 -4.89
N GLN A 61 -10.61 13.25 -4.24
CA GLN A 61 -10.78 14.29 -3.21
C GLN A 61 -9.87 14.10 -1.99
N HIS A 62 -9.51 12.87 -1.64
CA HIS A 62 -8.76 12.55 -0.42
C HIS A 62 -7.28 12.18 -0.68
N ILE A 63 -6.97 11.64 -1.85
CA ILE A 63 -5.63 11.16 -2.23
C ILE A 63 -4.82 12.23 -2.97
N GLY A 64 -5.48 13.17 -3.65
CA GLY A 64 -4.79 14.23 -4.41
C GLY A 64 -3.70 14.97 -3.60
N PRO A 65 -3.99 15.48 -2.39
CA PRO A 65 -2.99 16.15 -1.56
C PRO A 65 -1.83 15.24 -1.14
N VAL A 66 -2.11 13.99 -0.79
CA VAL A 66 -1.09 12.99 -0.43
C VAL A 66 -0.17 12.71 -1.61
N PHE A 67 -0.76 12.54 -2.80
CA PHE A 67 -0.01 12.27 -4.03
C PHE A 67 1.00 13.38 -4.31
N LEU A 68 0.56 14.63 -4.28
CA LEU A 68 1.43 15.80 -4.54
C LEU A 68 2.54 15.92 -3.49
N GLN A 69 2.26 15.60 -2.23
CA GLN A 69 3.26 15.61 -1.17
C GLN A 69 4.34 14.54 -1.41
N VAL A 70 3.94 13.30 -1.70
CA VAL A 70 4.87 12.19 -2.00
C VAL A 70 5.69 12.50 -3.24
N GLU A 71 5.07 13.07 -4.28
CA GLU A 71 5.75 13.46 -5.51
C GLU A 71 6.83 14.52 -5.28
N ALA A 72 6.53 15.58 -4.52
CA ALA A 72 7.50 16.59 -4.18
C ALA A 72 8.68 16.03 -3.36
N GLU A 73 8.40 15.10 -2.45
CA GLU A 73 9.41 14.48 -1.60
C GLU A 73 10.33 13.53 -2.38
N LEU A 74 9.75 12.65 -3.21
CA LEU A 74 10.52 11.76 -4.09
C LEU A 74 11.42 12.56 -5.00
N LYS A 75 10.91 13.62 -5.64
CA LYS A 75 11.70 14.49 -6.50
C LYS A 75 12.91 15.06 -5.76
N LYS A 76 12.72 15.56 -4.55
CA LYS A 76 13.80 16.13 -3.73
C LYS A 76 14.88 15.11 -3.39
N GLU A 77 14.50 13.90 -3.00
CA GLU A 77 15.46 12.84 -2.64
C GLU A 77 16.18 12.25 -3.88
N ILE A 78 15.48 12.17 -5.02
CA ILE A 78 16.09 11.82 -6.31
C ILE A 78 17.13 12.87 -6.73
N GLU A 79 16.81 14.17 -6.63
CA GLU A 79 17.72 15.26 -6.97
C GLU A 79 18.98 15.29 -6.09
N LYS A 80 18.85 14.90 -4.81
CA LYS A 80 19.99 14.73 -3.90
C LYS A 80 20.83 13.48 -4.19
N GLY A 81 20.32 12.55 -5.00
CA GLY A 81 20.94 11.24 -5.19
C GLY A 81 20.94 10.41 -3.91
N THR A 82 19.90 10.50 -3.07
CA THR A 82 19.73 9.65 -1.87
C THR A 82 18.89 8.41 -2.16
N ILE A 83 18.06 8.45 -3.20
CA ILE A 83 17.27 7.30 -3.68
C ILE A 83 17.37 7.13 -5.20
N ARG A 84 17.13 5.92 -5.69
CA ARG A 84 17.01 5.61 -7.13
C ARG A 84 15.76 6.28 -7.72
N PRO A 85 15.81 6.75 -8.99
CA PRO A 85 14.64 7.30 -9.66
C PRO A 85 13.45 6.35 -9.71
N ILE A 86 12.27 6.90 -9.40
CA ILE A 86 10.96 6.25 -9.47
C ILE A 86 9.86 7.30 -9.63
N SER A 87 8.80 6.98 -10.35
CA SER A 87 7.61 7.84 -10.43
C SER A 87 6.68 7.60 -9.23
N THR A 88 5.96 8.63 -8.79
CA THR A 88 4.94 8.47 -7.73
C THR A 88 3.88 7.43 -8.08
N PRO A 89 3.32 7.40 -9.32
CA PRO A 89 2.39 6.34 -9.71
C PRO A 89 2.98 4.93 -9.59
N ASP A 90 4.20 4.70 -10.05
CA ASP A 90 4.83 3.37 -9.99
C ASP A 90 5.05 2.92 -8.54
N LEU A 91 5.51 3.82 -7.67
CA LEU A 91 5.67 3.52 -6.25
C LEU A 91 4.33 3.13 -5.61
N LEU A 92 3.28 3.93 -5.82
CA LEU A 92 1.96 3.69 -5.23
C LEU A 92 1.33 2.39 -5.76
N ILE A 93 1.40 2.15 -7.07
CA ILE A 93 0.88 0.91 -7.69
C ILE A 93 1.65 -0.30 -7.15
N THR A 94 2.96 -0.19 -6.99
CA THR A 94 3.78 -1.26 -6.40
C THR A 94 3.34 -1.59 -4.98
N ILE A 95 3.22 -0.56 -4.12
CA ILE A 95 2.79 -0.73 -2.72
C ILE A 95 1.39 -1.35 -2.65
N VAL A 96 0.42 -0.81 -3.39
CA VAL A 96 -0.96 -1.30 -3.37
C VAL A 96 -1.03 -2.74 -3.86
N SER A 97 -0.35 -3.07 -4.97
CA SER A 97 -0.29 -4.43 -5.51
C SER A 97 0.26 -5.41 -4.46
N LEU A 98 1.43 -5.11 -3.90
CA LEU A 98 2.11 -5.99 -2.96
C LEU A 98 1.32 -6.19 -1.66
N ASN A 99 0.63 -5.15 -1.18
CA ASN A 99 -0.23 -5.22 0.01
C ASN A 99 -1.52 -6.00 -0.24
N VAL A 100 -2.21 -5.76 -1.37
CA VAL A 100 -3.55 -6.30 -1.62
C VAL A 100 -3.53 -7.77 -2.03
N THR A 101 -2.56 -8.17 -2.85
CA THR A 101 -2.47 -9.53 -3.40
C THR A 101 -2.61 -10.66 -2.37
N PRO A 102 -1.89 -10.70 -1.22
CA PRO A 102 -2.00 -11.82 -0.28
C PRO A 102 -3.42 -12.05 0.25
N PHE A 103 -4.25 -11.00 0.30
CA PHE A 103 -5.65 -11.09 0.72
C PHE A 103 -6.55 -11.62 -0.40
N LEU A 104 -6.30 -11.20 -1.65
CA LEU A 104 -7.05 -11.69 -2.82
C LEU A 104 -6.80 -13.16 -3.12
N VAL A 105 -5.55 -13.60 -2.99
CA VAL A 105 -5.14 -14.98 -3.31
C VAL A 105 -5.07 -15.90 -2.09
N LYS A 106 -5.55 -15.46 -0.91
CA LYS A 106 -5.53 -16.25 0.34
C LYS A 106 -5.97 -17.71 0.14
N PRO A 107 -7.13 -18.01 -0.50
CA PRO A 107 -7.59 -19.40 -0.64
C PRO A 107 -6.71 -20.25 -1.56
N ILE A 108 -5.96 -19.61 -2.46
CA ILE A 108 -5.00 -20.27 -3.34
C ILE A 108 -3.72 -20.57 -2.55
N LEU A 109 -3.19 -19.58 -1.82
CA LEU A 109 -1.98 -19.75 -1.01
C LEU A 109 -2.15 -20.84 0.05
N GLN A 110 -3.28 -20.85 0.77
CA GLN A 110 -3.54 -21.86 1.80
C GLN A 110 -3.56 -23.28 1.22
N ARG A 111 -4.19 -23.48 0.07
CA ARG A 111 -4.26 -24.79 -0.59
C ARG A 111 -2.95 -25.21 -1.25
N ALA A 112 -2.29 -24.29 -1.94
CA ALA A 112 -1.05 -24.58 -2.65
C ALA A 112 0.11 -24.88 -1.70
N LEU A 113 0.14 -24.24 -0.53
CA LEU A 113 1.21 -24.38 0.45
C LEU A 113 0.83 -25.23 1.67
N ASN A 114 -0.38 -25.83 1.69
CA ASN A 114 -0.93 -26.58 2.82
C ASN A 114 -0.85 -25.83 4.16
N ILE A 115 -1.13 -24.52 4.16
CA ILE A 115 -1.07 -23.67 5.35
C ILE A 115 -2.37 -23.82 6.15
N PRO A 116 -2.32 -24.26 7.42
CA PRO A 116 -3.47 -24.29 8.31
C PRO A 116 -4.11 -22.90 8.50
N ASP A 117 -5.42 -22.85 8.78
CA ASP A 117 -6.13 -21.58 8.96
C ASP A 117 -5.55 -20.69 10.08
N GLY A 118 -4.98 -21.30 11.12
CA GLY A 118 -4.34 -20.58 12.24
C GLY A 118 -3.01 -19.91 11.88
N ASP A 119 -2.28 -20.45 10.90
CA ASP A 119 -0.90 -20.03 10.58
C ASP A 119 -0.87 -18.89 9.55
N PHE A 120 -2.02 -18.58 8.94
CA PHE A 120 -2.12 -17.51 7.95
C PHE A 120 -1.84 -16.13 8.55
N VAL A 121 -2.14 -15.93 9.84
CA VAL A 121 -1.88 -14.65 10.52
C VAL A 121 -0.38 -14.37 10.65
N GLU A 122 0.40 -15.40 11.01
CA GLU A 122 1.86 -15.31 11.10
C GLU A 122 2.47 -15.10 9.72
N MET A 123 1.98 -15.82 8.70
CA MET A 123 2.39 -15.61 7.31
C MET A 123 2.18 -14.16 6.86
N LEU A 124 1.05 -13.53 7.23
CA LEU A 124 0.77 -12.14 6.91
C LEU A 124 1.74 -11.16 7.58
N GLU A 125 2.22 -11.46 8.79
CA GLU A 125 3.20 -10.61 9.49
C GLU A 125 4.56 -10.65 8.81
N GLN A 126 5.01 -11.85 8.42
CA GLN A 126 6.24 -11.97 7.62
C GLN A 126 6.07 -11.32 6.25
N ARG A 127 4.90 -11.46 5.63
CA ARG A 127 4.59 -10.82 4.36
C ARG A 127 4.67 -9.30 4.46
N GLN A 128 4.16 -8.69 5.52
CA GLN A 128 4.24 -7.23 5.71
C GLN A 128 5.70 -6.76 5.76
N LYS A 129 6.56 -7.46 6.51
CA LYS A 129 8.01 -7.16 6.57
C LYS A 129 8.66 -7.27 5.19
N GLU A 130 8.31 -8.33 4.46
CA GLU A 130 8.82 -8.55 3.11
C GLU A 130 8.39 -7.46 2.12
N VAL A 131 7.15 -6.96 2.22
CA VAL A 131 6.71 -5.82 1.38
C VAL A 131 7.52 -4.57 1.68
N ILE A 132 7.72 -4.25 2.97
CA ILE A 132 8.53 -3.10 3.37
C ILE A 132 9.94 -3.23 2.78
N GLU A 133 10.59 -4.36 2.99
CA GLU A 133 11.96 -4.57 2.49
C GLU A 133 12.02 -4.50 0.96
N THR A 134 11.10 -5.16 0.25
CA THR A 134 11.02 -5.13 -1.22
C THR A 134 10.91 -3.69 -1.75
N VAL A 135 10.02 -2.88 -1.17
CA VAL A 135 9.80 -1.51 -1.63
C VAL A 135 10.99 -0.62 -1.30
N LEU A 136 11.54 -0.70 -0.08
CA LEU A 136 12.68 0.12 0.31
C LEU A 136 13.95 -0.26 -0.46
N SER A 137 14.20 -1.55 -0.70
CA SER A 137 15.31 -2.02 -1.53
C SER A 137 15.24 -1.53 -2.98
N ARG A 138 14.04 -1.21 -3.50
CA ARG A 138 13.92 -0.57 -4.82
C ARG A 138 14.38 0.89 -4.80
N LEU A 139 14.31 1.57 -3.66
CA LEU A 139 14.64 2.99 -3.51
C LEU A 139 16.10 3.22 -3.11
N ARG A 140 16.68 2.38 -2.26
CA ARG A 140 18.08 2.47 -1.82
C ARG A 140 19.02 2.41 -3.02
N ILE A 141 20.14 3.15 -2.97
CA ILE A 141 21.17 3.16 -4.03
C ILE A 141 22.03 1.91 -3.92
#